data_AF-M4FJ52-F1
#
_entry.id   AF-M4FJ52-F1
#
_cell.length_a   1.000
_cell.length_b   1.000
_cell.length_c   1.000
_cell.angle_alpha   90.00
_cell.angle_beta   90.00
_cell.angle_gamma   90.00
#
_symmetry.space_group_name_H-M   'P 1'
#
loop_
_entity.id
_entity.type
_entity.pdbx_description
1 polymer ?
#
loop_
_entity_poly.entity_id
_entity_poly.type
_entity_poly.pdbx_seq_one_letter_code
_entity_poly.pdbx_strand_id
1 'polypeptide(L)'
;MGNNKPLSFITLFLLVSAVAVSAGDEVEPVKDTNGNPLKSQTQYFIQPGSDKKGGGLVPASTDLTHLCPLGIVQTLLPFQPGLPVNFSNPSSQNDDVLTTNTDLIIEFQSPIWLCPSSKIWKVDTSSSSDKNYVTTGGSSSTRESFFRIKKYGNDESTYKLVHYESDSVIKGIGATTGFFGAPILVLNDDNDDKNVFPVKFREVDTSTENVFSKGLRMFPTF
;
A
#
# COMPACT_ATOMS: atom_id res chain seq x y z
N MET A 1 -30.99 56.00 -57.34
CA MET A 1 -30.66 54.56 -57.41
C MET A 1 -29.59 54.26 -56.39
N GLY A 2 -29.78 53.22 -55.57
CA GLY A 2 -29.24 53.08 -54.23
C GLY A 2 -27.72 52.92 -54.10
N ASN A 3 -27.16 53.67 -53.14
CA ASN A 3 -25.96 53.29 -52.39
C ASN A 3 -26.40 52.38 -51.23
N ASN A 4 -25.61 51.35 -50.91
CA ASN A 4 -25.28 50.86 -49.55
C ASN A 4 -24.44 49.57 -49.65
N LYS A 5 -23.21 49.60 -49.11
CA LYS A 5 -22.43 48.40 -48.76
C LYS A 5 -22.85 47.93 -47.37
N PRO A 6 -23.15 46.63 -47.17
CA PRO A 6 -23.02 46.00 -45.86
C PRO A 6 -21.96 44.89 -45.92
N LEU A 7 -20.83 45.10 -45.25
CA LEU A 7 -20.50 44.44 -43.99
C LEU A 7 -20.53 42.91 -44.05
N SER A 8 -19.32 42.35 -44.19
CA SER A 8 -18.80 41.25 -43.37
C SER A 8 -19.83 40.21 -42.89
N PHE A 9 -20.06 39.20 -43.72
CA PHE A 9 -20.78 37.99 -43.34
C PHE A 9 -19.79 36.98 -42.71
N ILE A 10 -19.66 37.07 -41.39
CA ILE A 10 -19.76 35.94 -40.45
C ILE A 10 -19.10 34.63 -40.92
N THR A 11 -17.83 34.44 -40.59
CA THR A 11 -17.31 33.10 -40.24
C THR A 11 -16.51 33.25 -38.94
N LEU A 12 -17.25 33.30 -37.83
CA LEU A 12 -16.69 33.08 -36.50
C LEU A 12 -16.27 31.61 -36.43
N PHE A 13 -15.00 31.31 -36.71
CA PHE A 13 -14.42 30.01 -36.41
C PHE A 13 -14.45 29.83 -34.89
N LEU A 14 -15.42 29.05 -34.41
CA LEU A 14 -15.42 28.50 -33.06
C LEU A 14 -14.22 27.57 -32.92
N LEU A 15 -13.10 28.11 -32.44
CA LEU A 15 -12.02 27.33 -31.86
C LEU A 15 -12.53 26.77 -30.53
N VAL A 16 -13.24 25.65 -30.58
CA VAL A 16 -13.45 24.82 -29.39
C VAL A 16 -12.12 24.12 -29.13
N SER A 17 -11.25 24.79 -28.38
CA SER A 17 -10.07 24.14 -27.80
C SER A 17 -10.59 23.11 -26.79
N ALA A 18 -10.67 21.85 -27.21
CA ALA A 18 -10.80 20.74 -26.29
C ALA A 18 -9.49 20.68 -25.49
N VAL A 19 -9.45 21.40 -24.37
CA VAL A 19 -8.43 21.19 -23.35
C VAL A 19 -8.78 19.86 -22.72
N ALA A 20 -8.18 18.79 -23.24
CA ALA A 20 -8.13 17.52 -22.53
C ALA A 20 -7.35 17.79 -21.24
N VAL A 21 -8.07 18.09 -20.17
CA VAL A 21 -7.51 17.99 -18.83
C VAL A 21 -7.18 16.51 -18.67
N SER A 22 -5.89 16.18 -18.76
CA SER A 22 -5.41 14.92 -18.23
C SER A 22 -5.85 14.88 -16.79
N ALA A 23 -6.80 14.00 -16.46
CA ALA A 23 -7.13 13.71 -15.08
C ALA A 23 -5.85 13.16 -14.44
N GLY A 24 -5.12 14.02 -13.72
CA GLY A 24 -4.10 13.53 -12.80
C GLY A 24 -4.81 12.67 -11.77
N ASP A 25 -4.19 11.56 -11.35
CA ASP A 25 -4.76 10.76 -10.29
C ASP A 25 -4.98 11.65 -9.05
N GLU A 26 -6.21 11.68 -8.56
CA GLU A 26 -6.60 12.55 -7.44
C GLU A 26 -5.80 12.19 -6.18
N VAL A 27 -5.27 13.20 -5.50
CA VAL A 27 -4.50 13.07 -4.25
C VAL A 27 -5.46 13.32 -3.10
N GLU A 28 -5.88 12.24 -2.44
CA GLU A 28 -6.82 12.26 -1.33
C GLU A 28 -6.21 11.61 -0.09
N PRO A 29 -6.64 11.96 1.13
CA PRO A 29 -6.27 11.22 2.33
C PRO A 29 -6.66 9.74 2.23
N VAL A 30 -5.72 8.85 2.52
CA VAL A 30 -6.01 7.42 2.72
C VAL A 30 -6.73 7.28 4.05
N LYS A 31 -7.82 6.51 4.10
CA LYS A 31 -8.67 6.33 5.29
C LYS A 31 -8.50 4.91 5.83
N ASP A 32 -8.55 4.78 7.15
CA ASP A 32 -8.62 3.51 7.83
C ASP A 32 -10.06 2.93 7.78
N THR A 33 -10.27 1.76 8.36
CA THR A 33 -11.58 1.10 8.45
C THR A 33 -12.61 1.87 9.27
N ASN A 34 -12.19 2.85 10.08
CA ASN A 34 -13.06 3.74 10.84
C ASN A 34 -13.35 5.06 10.09
N GLY A 35 -12.76 5.26 8.91
CA GLY A 35 -12.90 6.48 8.11
C GLY A 35 -11.94 7.61 8.49
N ASN A 36 -11.01 7.37 9.42
CA ASN A 36 -10.01 8.36 9.83
C ASN A 36 -8.83 8.38 8.85
N PRO A 37 -8.21 9.54 8.58
CA PRO A 37 -7.01 9.59 7.78
C PRO A 37 -5.86 8.76 8.39
N LEU A 38 -5.17 8.00 7.55
CA LEU A 38 -3.94 7.31 7.93
C LEU A 38 -2.86 8.33 8.26
N LYS A 39 -2.06 7.98 9.26
CA LYS A 39 -0.96 8.82 9.72
C LYS A 39 0.38 8.15 9.63
N SER A 40 1.40 8.96 9.38
CA SER A 40 2.79 8.53 9.55
C SER A 40 3.03 8.14 11.00
N GLN A 41 3.92 7.16 11.24
CA GLN A 41 4.30 6.67 12.58
C GLN A 41 3.19 6.01 13.42
N THR A 42 1.93 6.04 12.99
CA THR A 42 0.84 5.24 13.57
C THR A 42 0.88 3.82 13.01
N GLN A 43 0.60 2.85 13.89
CA GLN A 43 0.58 1.43 13.53
C GLN A 43 -0.76 1.02 12.94
N TYR A 44 -0.72 0.32 11.81
CA TYR A 44 -1.89 -0.26 11.16
C TYR A 44 -1.69 -1.74 10.87
N PHE A 45 -2.75 -2.53 11.00
CA PHE A 45 -2.83 -3.83 10.34
C PHE A 45 -3.24 -3.62 8.89
N ILE A 46 -2.52 -4.24 7.95
CA ILE A 46 -2.97 -4.36 6.56
C ILE A 46 -3.78 -5.64 6.45
N GLN A 47 -5.05 -5.50 6.10
CA GLN A 47 -6.01 -6.61 6.01
C GLN A 47 -6.57 -6.72 4.59
N PRO A 48 -7.02 -7.91 4.17
CA PRO A 48 -7.64 -8.09 2.87
C PRO A 48 -8.93 -7.27 2.74
N GLY A 49 -9.20 -6.76 1.54
CA GLY A 49 -10.51 -6.19 1.19
C GLY A 49 -11.64 -7.22 1.24
N SER A 50 -12.88 -6.72 1.22
CA SER A 50 -14.13 -7.41 1.60
C SER A 50 -14.40 -8.80 0.99
N ASP A 51 -13.76 -9.16 -0.13
CA ASP A 51 -14.03 -10.42 -0.85
C ASP A 51 -12.98 -11.53 -0.60
N LYS A 52 -11.92 -11.25 0.15
CA LYS A 52 -10.84 -12.22 0.41
C LYS A 52 -10.99 -12.87 1.78
N LYS A 53 -10.91 -14.21 1.82
CA LYS A 53 -10.96 -15.01 3.05
C LYS A 53 -9.58 -15.12 3.67
N GLY A 54 -9.47 -14.98 4.99
CA GLY A 54 -8.23 -15.11 5.75
C GLY A 54 -8.05 -13.94 6.72
N GLY A 55 -6.90 -13.88 7.37
CA GLY A 55 -6.52 -12.78 8.26
C GLY A 55 -5.65 -11.74 7.56
N GLY A 56 -4.91 -10.95 8.34
CA GLY A 56 -4.05 -9.89 7.82
C GLY A 56 -2.72 -10.35 7.21
N LEU A 57 -1.89 -9.38 6.87
CA LEU A 57 -0.57 -9.64 6.29
C LEU A 57 0.49 -9.88 7.37
N VAL A 58 1.34 -10.88 7.17
CA VAL A 58 2.43 -11.28 8.07
C VAL A 58 3.70 -11.62 7.27
N PRO A 59 4.89 -11.48 7.85
CA PRO A 59 6.11 -11.93 7.21
C PRO A 59 6.26 -13.46 7.31
N ALA A 60 6.63 -14.12 6.21
CA ALA A 60 6.92 -15.56 6.18
C ALA A 60 7.96 -15.88 5.10
N SER A 61 8.71 -16.98 5.26
CA SER A 61 9.67 -17.41 4.24
C SER A 61 8.98 -17.74 2.92
N THR A 62 9.59 -17.33 1.80
CA THR A 62 9.09 -17.56 0.44
C THR A 62 9.27 -19.02 0.00
N ASP A 63 10.31 -19.68 0.50
CA ASP A 63 10.65 -21.08 0.22
C ASP A 63 11.30 -21.76 1.45
N LEU A 64 11.70 -23.03 1.33
CA LEU A 64 12.33 -23.80 2.41
C LEU A 64 13.85 -23.61 2.52
N THR A 65 14.48 -23.04 1.50
CA THR A 65 15.93 -22.90 1.38
C THR A 65 16.45 -21.55 1.87
N HIS A 66 15.62 -20.51 1.79
CA HIS A 66 15.92 -19.15 2.18
C HIS A 66 14.95 -18.71 3.28
N LEU A 67 15.47 -18.68 4.51
CA LEU A 67 14.69 -18.19 5.66
C LEU A 67 14.56 -16.66 5.66
N CYS A 68 15.46 -15.97 4.94
CA CYS A 68 15.48 -14.52 4.79
C CYS A 68 15.90 -14.13 3.36
N PRO A 69 15.42 -13.00 2.81
CA PRO A 69 14.40 -12.12 3.39
C PRO A 69 13.02 -12.80 3.47
N LEU A 70 12.12 -12.24 4.28
CA LEU A 70 10.76 -12.79 4.44
C LEU A 70 9.85 -12.19 3.37
N GLY A 71 9.04 -13.01 2.73
CA GLY A 71 7.93 -12.56 1.89
C GLY A 71 6.76 -12.06 2.71
N ILE A 72 5.83 -11.36 2.06
CA ILE A 72 4.61 -10.86 2.70
C ILE A 72 3.45 -11.80 2.37
N VAL A 73 2.93 -12.51 3.36
CA VAL A 73 1.83 -13.49 3.18
C VAL A 73 0.56 -13.04 3.87
N GLN A 74 -0.58 -13.40 3.30
CA GLN A 74 -1.86 -13.33 3.98
C GLN A 74 -2.01 -14.57 4.86
N THR A 75 -2.19 -14.41 6.17
CA THR A 75 -2.47 -15.56 7.04
C THR A 75 -3.82 -16.20 6.68
N LEU A 76 -3.88 -17.53 6.70
CA LEU A 76 -5.11 -18.29 6.48
C LEU A 76 -6.07 -18.23 7.68
N LEU A 77 -5.59 -17.77 8.84
CA LEU A 77 -6.37 -17.71 10.08
C LEU A 77 -7.16 -16.39 10.15
N PRO A 78 -8.51 -16.41 10.05
CA PRO A 78 -9.32 -15.19 9.89
C PRO A 78 -9.28 -14.25 11.08
N PHE A 79 -9.01 -14.78 12.27
CA PHE A 79 -8.91 -14.01 13.52
C PHE A 79 -7.52 -13.39 13.74
N GLN A 80 -6.51 -13.79 12.97
CA GLN A 80 -5.18 -13.21 13.10
C GLN A 80 -5.15 -11.87 12.34
N PRO A 81 -4.89 -10.75 13.03
CA PRO A 81 -5.04 -9.43 12.43
C PRO A 81 -3.92 -9.06 11.46
N GLY A 82 -2.81 -9.79 11.48
CA GLY A 82 -1.58 -9.45 10.77
C GLY A 82 -0.48 -8.95 11.72
N LEU A 83 0.70 -8.66 11.19
CA LEU A 83 1.74 -7.93 11.90
C LEU A 83 1.58 -6.43 11.59
N PRO A 84 1.58 -5.54 12.60
CA PRO A 84 1.44 -4.11 12.34
C PRO A 84 2.52 -3.55 11.44
N VAL A 85 2.20 -2.49 10.71
CA VAL A 85 3.14 -1.69 9.93
C VAL A 85 3.05 -0.22 10.32
N ASN A 86 4.16 0.49 10.15
CA ASN A 86 4.18 1.95 10.06
C ASN A 86 4.42 2.36 8.62
N PHE A 87 3.90 3.54 8.29
CA PHE A 87 4.18 4.22 7.05
C PHE A 87 5.07 5.45 7.29
N SER A 88 5.90 5.76 6.32
CA SER A 88 6.65 7.01 6.26
C SER A 88 6.81 7.48 4.82
N ASN A 89 6.86 8.80 4.61
CA ASN A 89 7.14 9.37 3.31
C ASN A 89 8.68 9.51 3.14
N PRO A 90 9.28 8.96 2.06
CA PRO A 90 10.73 9.01 1.85
C PRO A 90 11.24 10.44 1.61
N SER A 91 10.39 11.36 1.16
CA SER A 91 10.74 12.75 0.85
C SER A 91 10.41 13.74 1.98
N SER A 92 9.53 13.37 2.92
CA SER A 92 9.12 14.23 4.04
C SER A 92 8.89 13.39 5.28
N GLN A 93 9.66 13.63 6.34
CA GLN A 93 9.44 12.92 7.62
C GLN A 93 8.32 13.54 8.47
N ASN A 94 7.77 14.68 8.05
CA ASN A 94 6.81 15.47 8.84
C ASN A 94 5.38 15.41 8.31
N ASP A 95 5.11 14.65 7.25
CA ASP A 95 3.76 14.51 6.72
C ASP A 95 2.94 13.64 7.68
N ASP A 96 2.11 14.29 8.51
CA ASP A 96 1.27 13.58 9.47
C ASP A 96 0.22 12.73 8.77
N VAL A 97 -0.35 13.19 7.64
CA VAL A 97 -1.43 12.50 6.93
C VAL A 97 -0.93 11.89 5.62
N LEU A 98 -1.21 10.60 5.42
CA LEU A 98 -0.88 9.90 4.18
C LEU A 98 -1.94 10.11 3.10
N THR A 99 -1.49 10.39 1.89
CA THR A 99 -2.35 10.60 0.72
C THR A 99 -2.15 9.53 -0.36
N THR A 100 -3.16 9.34 -1.19
CA THR A 100 -3.08 8.50 -2.38
C THR A 100 -2.04 9.03 -3.35
N ASN A 101 -1.45 8.13 -4.15
CA ASN A 101 -0.49 8.48 -5.21
C ASN A 101 0.80 9.18 -4.73
N THR A 102 1.11 9.10 -3.44
CA THR A 102 2.38 9.55 -2.86
C THR A 102 3.29 8.36 -2.57
N ASP A 103 4.59 8.54 -2.78
CA ASP A 103 5.59 7.53 -2.39
C ASP A 103 5.59 7.32 -0.88
N LEU A 104 5.60 6.06 -0.46
CA LEU A 104 5.65 5.67 0.94
C LEU A 104 6.51 4.43 1.13
N ILE A 105 7.09 4.36 2.31
CA ILE A 105 7.78 3.20 2.86
C ILE A 105 6.80 2.47 3.76
N ILE A 106 6.78 1.14 3.65
CA ILE A 106 6.00 0.26 4.53
C ILE A 106 7.00 -0.54 5.37
N GLU A 107 6.91 -0.45 6.68
CA GLU A 107 7.82 -1.16 7.58
C GLU A 107 7.05 -1.92 8.66
N PHE A 108 7.30 -3.23 8.78
CA PHE A 108 6.74 -4.01 9.87
C PHE A 108 7.22 -3.53 11.24
N GLN A 109 6.30 -3.51 12.20
CA GLN A 109 6.56 -3.19 13.59
C GLN A 109 6.50 -4.48 14.42
N SER A 110 7.66 -4.90 14.93
CA SER A 110 7.78 -6.08 15.80
C SER A 110 8.96 -5.91 16.75
N PRO A 111 8.83 -6.25 18.04
CA PRO A 111 9.96 -6.25 18.96
C PRO A 111 10.97 -7.37 18.65
N ILE A 112 10.53 -8.45 18.00
CA ILE A 112 11.36 -9.62 17.65
C ILE A 112 11.50 -9.69 16.13
N TRP A 113 12.73 -9.78 15.64
CA TRP A 113 13.04 -9.93 14.22
C TRP A 113 14.19 -10.90 14.03
N LEU A 114 13.97 -11.95 13.23
CA LEU A 114 14.92 -13.06 13.08
C LEU A 114 15.85 -12.90 11.88
N CYS A 115 15.52 -12.01 10.94
CA CYS A 115 16.36 -11.74 9.78
C CYS A 115 17.39 -10.65 10.07
N PRO A 116 18.64 -10.79 9.60
CA PRO A 116 19.68 -9.76 9.72
C PRO A 116 19.49 -8.65 8.67
N SER A 117 18.25 -8.33 8.33
CA SER A 117 17.86 -7.32 7.34
C SER A 117 16.70 -6.47 7.89
N SER A 118 16.45 -5.33 7.26
CA SER A 118 15.40 -4.41 7.70
C SER A 118 14.00 -5.04 7.63
N LYS A 119 13.04 -4.42 8.32
CA LYS A 119 11.61 -4.75 8.26
C LYS A 119 10.87 -4.03 7.14
N ILE A 120 11.62 -3.23 6.35
CA ILE A 120 11.12 -2.42 5.25
C ILE A 120 10.76 -3.33 4.09
N TRP A 121 9.58 -3.13 3.53
CA TRP A 121 9.10 -3.86 2.36
C TRP A 121 9.85 -3.38 1.11
N LYS A 122 10.10 -4.29 0.18
CA LYS A 122 10.62 -4.01 -1.15
C LYS A 122 10.05 -5.00 -2.17
N VAL A 123 10.07 -4.61 -3.44
CA VAL A 123 9.95 -5.56 -4.54
C VAL A 123 11.31 -6.22 -4.75
N ASP A 124 11.35 -7.55 -4.72
CA ASP A 124 12.57 -8.31 -5.02
C ASP A 124 12.59 -8.74 -6.50
N THR A 125 13.25 -7.93 -7.32
CA THR A 125 13.52 -8.23 -8.73
C THR A 125 14.79 -9.05 -8.92
N SER A 126 15.57 -9.27 -7.85
CA SER A 126 16.88 -9.94 -7.90
C SER A 126 16.79 -11.45 -7.66
N SER A 127 15.63 -11.94 -7.22
CA SER A 127 15.44 -13.35 -6.94
C SER A 127 15.57 -14.17 -8.23
N SER A 128 16.23 -15.32 -8.16
CA SER A 128 16.27 -16.31 -9.25
C SER A 128 14.93 -17.00 -9.49
N SER A 129 13.85 -16.47 -8.90
CA SER A 129 12.50 -17.00 -9.03
C SER A 129 11.79 -16.27 -10.15
N ASP A 130 10.94 -16.97 -10.89
CA ASP A 130 10.14 -16.39 -11.98
C ASP A 130 9.10 -15.35 -11.50
N LYS A 131 9.11 -15.00 -10.20
CA LYS A 131 8.12 -14.14 -9.56
C LYS A 131 8.79 -12.98 -8.85
N ASN A 132 8.26 -11.78 -9.08
CA ASN A 132 8.68 -10.56 -8.41
C ASN A 132 8.04 -10.47 -7.00
N TYR A 133 8.54 -11.24 -6.04
CA TYR A 133 7.98 -11.25 -4.68
C TYR A 133 8.12 -9.89 -3.99
N VAL A 134 7.11 -9.52 -3.19
CA VAL A 134 7.27 -8.46 -2.19
C VAL A 134 7.88 -9.10 -0.95
N THR A 135 9.02 -8.56 -0.50
CA THR A 135 9.82 -9.10 0.60
C THR A 135 10.24 -8.00 1.58
N THR A 136 10.75 -8.39 2.73
CA THR A 136 11.41 -7.50 3.69
C THR A 136 12.88 -7.27 3.30
N GLY A 137 13.61 -6.45 4.07
CA GLY A 137 15.02 -6.16 3.79
C GLY A 137 15.23 -5.02 2.79
N GLY A 138 14.21 -4.19 2.56
CA GLY A 138 14.33 -2.95 1.78
C GLY A 138 15.14 -1.86 2.48
N SER A 139 15.22 -0.71 1.82
CA SER A 139 15.89 0.49 2.31
C SER A 139 15.03 1.71 2.04
N SER A 140 14.92 2.62 3.01
CA SER A 140 14.14 3.86 2.87
C SER A 140 14.67 4.81 1.79
N SER A 141 15.86 4.53 1.24
CA SER A 141 16.52 5.34 0.21
C SER A 141 16.47 4.74 -1.18
N THR A 142 15.88 3.55 -1.37
CA THR A 142 15.91 2.86 -2.67
C THR A 142 14.52 2.71 -3.25
N ARG A 143 14.44 2.86 -4.59
CA ARG A 143 13.15 2.88 -5.29
C ARG A 143 12.40 1.57 -5.15
N GLU A 144 13.08 0.44 -5.05
CA GLU A 144 12.48 -0.89 -4.86
C GLU A 144 11.61 -0.98 -3.59
N SER A 145 11.84 -0.08 -2.63
CA SER A 145 11.11 0.00 -1.36
C SER A 145 9.99 1.03 -1.38
N PHE A 146 9.81 1.77 -2.48
CA PHE A 146 8.78 2.78 -2.62
C PHE A 146 7.50 2.14 -3.14
N PHE A 147 6.43 2.31 -2.38
CA PHE A 147 5.08 1.92 -2.77
C PHE A 147 4.21 3.17 -2.86
N ARG A 148 3.04 3.03 -3.48
CA ARG A 148 1.96 4.02 -3.34
C ARG A 148 0.66 3.31 -3.04
N ILE A 149 -0.23 4.02 -2.35
CA ILE A 149 -1.60 3.59 -2.12
C ILE A 149 -2.50 4.25 -3.17
N LYS A 150 -3.35 3.47 -3.82
CA LYS A 150 -4.42 3.94 -4.72
C LYS A 150 -5.76 3.41 -4.27
N LYS A 151 -6.84 4.12 -4.62
CA LYS A 151 -8.21 3.61 -4.43
C LYS A 151 -8.43 2.32 -5.21
N TYR A 152 -9.27 1.45 -4.68
CA TYR A 152 -9.65 0.20 -5.32
C TYR A 152 -11.18 0.09 -5.42
N GLY A 153 -11.70 -0.02 -6.64
CA GLY A 153 -13.13 -0.05 -6.89
C GLY A 153 -13.84 1.20 -6.35
N ASN A 154 -15.09 1.03 -5.89
CA ASN A 154 -15.95 2.12 -5.43
C ASN A 154 -16.08 2.19 -3.89
N ASP A 155 -15.43 1.31 -3.13
CA ASP A 155 -15.46 1.35 -1.67
C ASP A 155 -14.47 2.41 -1.17
N GLU A 156 -14.97 3.41 -0.46
CA GLU A 156 -14.17 4.54 0.03
C GLU A 156 -12.98 4.14 0.90
N SER A 157 -13.04 2.96 1.53
CA SER A 157 -12.06 2.43 2.49
C SER A 157 -11.23 1.26 1.95
N THR A 158 -11.39 0.89 0.67
CA THR A 158 -10.60 -0.17 0.03
C THR A 158 -9.58 0.42 -0.92
N TYR A 159 -8.37 -0.13 -0.86
CA TYR A 159 -7.22 0.36 -1.57
C TYR A 159 -6.47 -0.77 -2.26
N LYS A 160 -5.55 -0.39 -3.14
CA LYS A 160 -4.53 -1.26 -3.71
C LYS A 160 -3.16 -0.64 -3.50
N LEU A 161 -2.15 -1.49 -3.30
CA LEU A 161 -0.75 -1.09 -3.32
C LEU A 161 -0.23 -1.18 -4.75
N VAL A 162 0.60 -0.22 -5.12
CA VAL A 162 1.28 -0.20 -6.42
C VAL A 162 2.75 0.13 -6.24
N HIS A 163 3.55 -0.24 -7.23
CA HIS A 163 4.97 0.08 -7.32
C HIS A 163 5.27 0.71 -8.69
N TYR A 164 6.19 1.67 -8.70
CA TYR A 164 6.58 2.42 -9.89
C TYR A 164 7.97 1.99 -10.31
N GLU A 165 8.06 1.27 -11.43
CA GLU A 165 9.35 0.92 -12.03
C GLU A 165 9.98 2.15 -12.71
N SER A 166 9.12 3.03 -13.23
CA SER A 166 9.46 4.37 -13.71
C SER A 166 8.24 5.28 -13.57
N ASP A 167 8.39 6.58 -13.79
CA ASP A 167 7.28 7.56 -13.71
C ASP A 167 6.08 7.18 -14.62
N SER A 168 6.33 6.42 -15.69
CA SER A 168 5.32 6.01 -16.68
C SER A 168 4.82 4.57 -16.50
N VAL A 169 5.47 3.74 -15.68
CA VAL A 169 5.16 2.31 -15.54
C VAL A 169 4.74 2.00 -14.11
N ILE A 170 3.43 1.79 -13.95
CA ILE A 170 2.78 1.49 -12.67
C ILE A 170 2.36 0.04 -12.69
N LYS A 171 2.82 -0.71 -11.70
CA LYS A 171 2.49 -2.13 -11.53
C LYS A 171 1.78 -2.34 -10.20
N GLY A 172 0.70 -3.10 -10.24
CA GLY A 172 -0.10 -3.40 -9.06
C GLY A 172 0.54 -4.49 -8.22
N ILE A 173 0.35 -4.43 -6.89
CA ILE A 173 0.70 -5.52 -6.00
C ILE A 173 -0.46 -6.51 -5.98
N GLY A 174 -0.22 -7.71 -6.51
CA GLY A 174 -1.12 -8.84 -6.50
C GLY A 174 -0.77 -9.85 -5.43
N ALA A 175 -1.33 -11.04 -5.56
CA ALA A 175 -0.94 -12.20 -4.76
C ALA A 175 -0.92 -13.47 -5.62
N THR A 176 0.04 -14.34 -5.35
CA THR A 176 0.13 -15.69 -5.91
C THR A 176 0.01 -16.72 -4.79
N THR A 177 -0.08 -18.01 -5.12
CA THR A 177 -0.02 -19.07 -4.10
C THR A 177 1.43 -19.24 -3.65
N GLY A 178 1.68 -19.01 -2.35
CA GLY A 178 2.97 -19.23 -1.73
C GLY A 178 3.23 -20.70 -1.41
N PHE A 179 4.45 -21.00 -0.97
CA PHE A 179 4.89 -22.38 -0.72
C PHE A 179 3.99 -23.17 0.25
N PHE A 180 3.54 -22.52 1.33
CA PHE A 180 2.65 -23.14 2.33
C PHE A 180 1.16 -23.06 1.96
N GLY A 181 0.82 -22.74 0.70
CA GLY A 181 -0.55 -22.61 0.22
C GLY A 181 -1.24 -21.29 0.58
N ALA A 182 -0.63 -20.47 1.44
CA ALA A 182 -1.09 -19.13 1.76
C ALA A 182 -0.82 -18.14 0.61
N PRO A 183 -1.71 -17.16 0.35
CA PRO A 183 -1.43 -16.10 -0.61
C PRO A 183 -0.19 -15.31 -0.20
N ILE A 184 0.72 -15.07 -1.15
CA ILE A 184 1.94 -14.28 -0.98
C ILE A 184 1.96 -13.13 -1.98
N LEU A 185 2.33 -11.93 -1.53
CA LEU A 185 2.30 -10.74 -2.36
C LEU A 185 3.41 -10.76 -3.41
N VAL A 186 3.05 -10.34 -4.62
CA VAL A 186 3.93 -10.24 -5.78
C VAL A 186 3.63 -8.97 -6.56
N LEU A 187 4.63 -8.45 -7.27
CA LEU A 187 4.43 -7.41 -8.26
C LEU A 187 3.88 -8.03 -9.55
N ASN A 188 2.74 -7.53 -10.02
CA ASN A 188 2.14 -7.93 -11.29
C ASN A 188 2.80 -7.21 -12.46
N ASP A 189 2.57 -7.69 -13.68
CA ASP A 189 3.01 -7.03 -14.91
C ASP A 189 2.15 -5.81 -15.28
N ASP A 190 0.93 -5.73 -14.74
CA ASP A 190 -0.03 -4.64 -14.94
C ASP A 190 -0.58 -4.10 -13.61
N ASN A 191 -1.44 -3.09 -13.71
CA ASN A 191 -2.16 -2.47 -12.58
C ASN A 191 -3.69 -2.63 -12.74
N ASP A 192 -4.14 -3.69 -13.42
CA ASP A 192 -5.58 -3.99 -13.54
C ASP A 192 -6.13 -4.40 -12.16
N ASP A 193 -7.26 -3.79 -11.76
CA ASP A 193 -7.95 -4.08 -10.50
C ASP A 193 -8.36 -5.56 -10.36
N LYS A 194 -8.42 -6.32 -11.44
CA LYS A 194 -8.68 -7.77 -11.40
C LYS A 194 -7.51 -8.57 -10.83
N ASN A 195 -6.29 -8.06 -10.97
CA ASN A 195 -5.06 -8.77 -10.64
C ASN A 195 -4.45 -8.33 -9.31
N VAL A 196 -4.82 -7.15 -8.81
CA VAL A 196 -4.30 -6.60 -7.56
C VAL A 196 -4.92 -7.26 -6.32
N PHE A 197 -4.18 -7.22 -5.22
CA PHE A 197 -4.64 -7.67 -3.91
C PHE A 197 -5.26 -6.48 -3.18
N PRO A 198 -6.60 -6.39 -3.06
CA PRO A 198 -7.24 -5.27 -2.39
C PRO A 198 -6.98 -5.34 -0.88
N VAL A 199 -6.76 -4.17 -0.28
CA VAL A 199 -6.42 -4.03 1.14
C VAL A 199 -7.27 -2.97 1.84
N LYS A 200 -7.42 -3.13 3.14
CA LYS A 200 -7.91 -2.13 4.09
C LYS A 200 -6.87 -1.94 5.20
N PHE A 201 -6.89 -0.77 5.81
CA PHE A 201 -5.99 -0.42 6.91
C PHE A 201 -6.80 -0.30 8.19
N ARG A 202 -6.44 -1.07 9.22
CA ARG A 202 -7.09 -0.98 10.52
C ARG A 202 -6.08 -0.49 11.54
N GLU A 203 -6.36 0.64 12.18
CA GLU A 203 -5.49 1.19 13.23
C GLU A 203 -5.31 0.17 14.37
N VAL A 204 -4.09 0.10 14.92
CA VAL A 204 -3.80 -0.72 16.09
C VAL A 204 -4.19 0.07 17.35
N ASP A 205 -5.12 -0.46 18.12
CA ASP A 205 -5.50 0.14 19.41
C ASP A 205 -4.31 0.12 20.38
N THR A 206 -3.72 1.28 20.64
CA THR A 206 -2.60 1.44 21.59
C THR A 206 -3.02 1.36 23.06
N SER A 207 -4.33 1.23 23.34
CA SER A 207 -4.88 1.14 24.70
C SER A 207 -4.40 -0.09 25.49
N THR A 208 -3.87 -1.12 24.82
CA THR A 208 -3.34 -2.33 25.45
C THR A 208 -1.97 -2.18 26.11
N GLU A 209 -1.20 -1.12 25.86
CA GLU A 209 0.05 -0.88 26.62
C GLU A 209 -0.21 -0.64 28.12
N ASN A 210 -1.42 -0.23 28.48
CA ASN A 210 -1.84 -0.04 29.87
C ASN A 210 -2.30 -1.33 30.58
N VAL A 211 -2.41 -2.45 29.86
CA VAL A 211 -2.84 -3.74 30.47
C VAL A 211 -1.64 -4.46 31.08
N PHE A 212 -0.47 -4.43 30.42
CA PHE A 212 0.75 -5.03 30.96
C PHE A 212 1.40 -4.22 32.09
N SER A 213 1.17 -2.90 32.15
CA SER A 213 1.64 -2.08 33.29
C SER A 213 0.79 -2.25 34.56
N LYS A 214 -0.47 -2.66 34.43
CA LYS A 214 -1.39 -2.90 35.56
C LYS A 214 -1.34 -4.31 36.14
N GLY A 215 -0.72 -5.28 35.47
CA GLY A 215 -0.73 -6.70 35.86
C GLY A 215 0.39 -7.18 36.79
N LEU A 216 1.45 -6.41 37.02
CA LEU A 216 2.64 -6.85 37.79
C LEU A 216 2.62 -6.45 39.27
N ARG A 217 1.49 -6.66 39.96
CA ARG A 217 1.44 -6.62 41.43
C ARG A 217 0.65 -7.80 41.99
N MET A 218 1.18 -9.01 41.88
CA MET A 218 0.88 -10.06 42.86
C MET A 218 1.81 -11.26 42.69
N PHE A 219 2.91 -11.29 43.45
CA PHE A 219 3.46 -12.55 43.96
C PHE A 219 3.81 -12.32 45.43
N PRO A 220 3.22 -13.08 46.37
CA PRO A 220 3.67 -13.06 47.75
C PRO A 220 5.04 -13.77 47.82
N THR A 221 6.03 -13.09 48.38
CA THR A 221 7.27 -13.73 48.82
C THR A 221 6.95 -14.61 50.03
N PHE A 222 7.24 -15.90 49.94
CA PHE A 222 7.32 -16.80 51.09
C PHE A 222 8.54 -16.46 51.95
#